data_AF-A0A150QVX4-F1
#
_entry.id   AF-A0A150QVX4-F1
#
_cell.length_a   1.000
_cell.length_b   1.000
_cell.length_c   1.000
_cell.angle_alpha   90.00
_cell.angle_beta   90.00
_cell.angle_gamma   90.00
#
_symmetry.space_group_name_H-M   'P 1'
#
loop_
_entity.id
_entity.type
_entity.pdbx_description
1 polymer ?
#
loop_
_entity_poly.entity_id
_entity_poly.type
_entity_poly.pdbx_seq_one_letter_code
_entity_poly.pdbx_strand_id
1 'polypeptide(L)'
;MYGSLGILDGLDLKAFTSSADGLDGAPVKGASALNVPCVAPNEEFKSVNVQLFGKEDVAPGELPTMKGFLQDYVGAIRKSGVAKDNPDALRALAGEVLESYTPEQLPVINGLAEHYAVCDMWFSSVPSQTNPNRAFTFCGTSLGLTDNGWLEKDPRAKLIEEKVGFGPGDDQFDTKTLWNALHDAGHDDWKIFWQASTLPEKISFALTGGKTWVGHLVESAVNLTEHLDADHQRYLIELSSGELSSCYTYRLFRGLHAIPEVERRFARMDEFHEQARAGTLPRFSLLEPSWTVPQESTDVSRLQSLATALGNDYHPPGNLSAGEAFLQSVYMSLIANRAAWEKTLLIVTFDEGVGSFDHVPPPAAVPPWGSGRPGFETQHGFARPSRSSWGLTTARRCTRRRTS
;
A
#
# COMPACT_ATOMS: atom_id res chain seq x y z
N MET A 1 -15.72 -19.78 27.41
CA MET A 1 -15.64 -19.49 25.96
C MET A 1 -16.37 -18.18 25.72
N TYR A 2 -15.68 -17.05 25.84
CA TYR A 2 -16.19 -15.78 25.33
C TYR A 2 -15.54 -15.60 23.97
N GLY A 3 -16.32 -15.76 22.90
CA GLY A 3 -15.87 -15.50 21.54
C GLY A 3 -15.47 -14.04 21.44
N SER A 4 -14.29 -13.80 20.91
CA SER A 4 -13.84 -12.49 20.44
C SER A 4 -14.88 -11.99 19.44
N LEU A 5 -15.68 -11.00 19.81
CA LEU A 5 -16.59 -10.35 18.87
C LEU A 5 -15.73 -9.69 17.79
N GLY A 6 -15.77 -10.14 16.55
CA GLY A 6 -15.09 -9.48 15.43
C GLY A 6 -15.67 -8.09 15.15
N ILE A 7 -14.92 -7.22 14.45
CA ILE A 7 -15.38 -5.86 14.06
C ILE A 7 -16.70 -5.89 13.27
N LEU A 8 -16.96 -6.98 12.55
CA LEU A 8 -18.18 -7.18 11.76
C LEU A 8 -19.28 -7.96 12.52
N ASP A 9 -19.10 -8.30 13.80
CA ASP A 9 -20.11 -9.05 14.56
C ASP A 9 -21.27 -8.15 14.96
N GLY A 10 -22.47 -8.52 14.52
CA GLY A 10 -23.69 -7.72 14.72
C GLY A 10 -23.98 -6.70 13.61
N LEU A 11 -23.09 -6.58 12.60
CA LEU A 11 -23.34 -5.76 11.41
C LEU A 11 -24.25 -6.52 10.43
N ASP A 12 -25.31 -5.87 9.95
CA ASP A 12 -26.11 -6.40 8.85
C ASP A 12 -25.38 -6.18 7.51
N LEU A 13 -24.53 -7.14 7.12
CA LEU A 13 -23.77 -7.07 5.87
C LEU A 13 -24.67 -6.97 4.64
N LYS A 14 -25.91 -7.47 4.70
CA LYS A 14 -26.87 -7.34 3.58
C LYS A 14 -27.31 -5.90 3.35
N ALA A 15 -27.17 -5.02 4.34
CA ALA A 15 -27.43 -3.59 4.16
C ALA A 15 -26.46 -2.95 3.14
N PHE A 16 -25.31 -3.58 2.89
CA PHE A 16 -24.25 -3.15 1.98
C PHE A 16 -24.22 -3.94 0.67
N THR A 17 -25.31 -4.62 0.31
CA THR A 17 -25.41 -5.25 -1.01
C THR A 17 -25.13 -4.23 -2.10
N SER A 18 -24.14 -4.56 -2.92
CA SER A 18 -23.65 -3.79 -4.06
C SER A 18 -24.05 -4.51 -5.34
N SER A 19 -24.29 -3.75 -6.40
CA SER A 19 -24.76 -4.29 -7.69
C SER A 19 -23.92 -3.75 -8.84
N ALA A 20 -23.56 -4.62 -9.78
CA ALA A 20 -22.81 -4.26 -10.98
C ALA A 20 -23.17 -5.20 -12.14
N ASP A 21 -23.68 -4.65 -13.25
CA ASP A 21 -23.98 -5.42 -14.48
C ASP A 21 -24.84 -6.68 -14.26
N GLY A 22 -25.85 -6.58 -13.39
CA GLY A 22 -26.73 -7.70 -13.06
C GLY A 22 -26.10 -8.74 -12.11
N LEU A 23 -24.92 -8.47 -11.58
CA LEU A 23 -24.35 -9.16 -10.42
C LEU A 23 -24.74 -8.42 -9.15
N ASP A 24 -25.13 -9.17 -8.13
CA ASP A 24 -25.37 -8.66 -6.78
C ASP A 24 -24.44 -9.40 -5.82
N GLY A 25 -23.84 -8.65 -4.90
CA GLY A 25 -22.96 -9.20 -3.87
C GLY A 25 -23.13 -8.47 -2.55
N ALA A 26 -23.15 -9.20 -1.45
CA ALA A 26 -23.05 -8.64 -0.11
C ALA A 26 -21.67 -8.97 0.47
N PRO A 27 -21.12 -8.13 1.35
CA PRO A 27 -19.93 -8.47 2.12
C PRO A 27 -20.07 -9.81 2.85
N VAL A 28 -18.99 -10.59 2.85
CA VAL A 28 -18.94 -11.92 3.48
C VAL A 28 -17.74 -12.05 4.40
N LYS A 29 -17.90 -12.84 5.46
CA LYS A 29 -16.82 -13.23 6.37
C LYS A 29 -16.22 -14.55 5.90
N GLY A 30 -14.91 -14.60 5.85
CA GLY A 30 -14.17 -15.73 5.30
C GLY A 30 -13.82 -15.47 3.84
N ALA A 31 -12.54 -15.23 3.60
CA ALA A 31 -12.01 -15.19 2.25
C ALA A 31 -11.87 -16.61 1.68
N SER A 32 -12.03 -16.75 0.38
CA SER A 32 -11.91 -18.03 -0.34
C SER A 32 -10.45 -18.49 -0.48
N ALA A 33 -9.50 -17.56 -0.47
CA ALA A 33 -8.06 -17.83 -0.44
C ALA A 33 -7.28 -16.67 0.23
N LEU A 34 -5.98 -16.84 0.47
CA LEU A 34 -5.11 -15.83 1.10
C LEU A 34 -4.55 -14.78 0.13
N ASN A 35 -4.95 -14.82 -1.13
CA ASN A 35 -4.57 -13.87 -2.18
C ASN A 35 -5.81 -13.20 -2.79
N VAL A 36 -6.87 -13.06 -1.99
CA VAL A 36 -8.13 -12.43 -2.38
C VAL A 36 -8.13 -10.95 -1.94
N PRO A 37 -8.53 -10.01 -2.79
CA PRO A 37 -8.86 -10.18 -4.20
C PRO A 37 -7.64 -10.55 -5.06
N CYS A 38 -7.82 -11.50 -5.98
CA CYS A 38 -6.75 -12.03 -6.81
C CYS A 38 -6.47 -11.18 -8.04
N VAL A 39 -7.38 -10.23 -8.35
CA VAL A 39 -7.15 -9.06 -9.20
C VAL A 39 -6.97 -7.86 -8.28
N ALA A 40 -5.99 -7.00 -8.52
CA ALA A 40 -5.84 -5.77 -7.74
C ALA A 40 -7.09 -4.88 -7.96
N PRO A 41 -7.75 -4.42 -6.89
CA PRO A 41 -8.78 -3.40 -7.01
C PRO A 41 -8.21 -2.07 -7.53
N ASN A 42 -9.08 -1.20 -8.03
CA ASN A 42 -8.65 0.16 -8.37
C ASN A 42 -8.48 0.99 -7.09
N GLU A 43 -7.53 1.92 -7.10
CA GLU A 43 -7.13 2.71 -5.94
C GLU A 43 -7.03 4.21 -6.25
N GLU A 44 -7.18 4.60 -7.52
CA GLU A 44 -7.19 5.99 -7.93
C GLU A 44 -8.36 6.72 -7.26
N PHE A 45 -8.18 8.01 -6.98
CA PHE A 45 -9.12 8.85 -6.23
C PHE A 45 -10.55 8.79 -6.79
N LYS A 46 -10.68 8.75 -8.12
CA LYS A 46 -11.97 8.62 -8.80
C LYS A 46 -12.59 7.23 -8.64
N SER A 47 -11.77 6.19 -8.67
CA SER A 47 -12.19 4.80 -8.44
C SER A 47 -12.67 4.62 -7.00
N VAL A 48 -11.93 5.15 -6.02
CA VAL A 48 -12.35 5.15 -4.61
C VAL A 48 -13.61 6.00 -4.42
N ASN A 49 -13.81 7.09 -5.17
CA ASN A 49 -15.10 7.79 -5.17
C ASN A 49 -16.25 6.91 -5.70
N VAL A 50 -16.02 6.08 -6.73
CA VAL A 50 -17.01 5.09 -7.15
C VAL A 50 -17.30 4.12 -6.02
N GLN A 51 -16.29 3.58 -5.34
CA GLN A 51 -16.48 2.66 -4.21
C GLN A 51 -17.35 3.26 -3.09
N LEU A 52 -17.04 4.50 -2.69
CA LEU A 52 -17.69 5.20 -1.58
C LEU A 52 -19.06 5.78 -1.96
N PHE A 53 -19.22 6.35 -3.16
CA PHE A 53 -20.37 7.16 -3.57
C PHE A 53 -21.16 6.61 -4.77
N GLY A 54 -20.64 5.59 -5.45
CA GLY A 54 -21.22 5.04 -6.68
C GLY A 54 -20.92 5.85 -7.94
N LYS A 55 -20.05 6.87 -7.86
CA LYS A 55 -19.69 7.75 -8.99
C LYS A 55 -18.32 8.42 -8.78
N GLU A 56 -17.64 8.74 -9.88
CA GLU A 56 -16.32 9.40 -9.84
C GLU A 56 -16.37 10.83 -9.30
N ASP A 57 -17.32 11.62 -9.81
CA ASP A 57 -17.45 13.05 -9.50
C ASP A 57 -18.48 13.26 -8.38
N VAL A 58 -17.99 13.67 -7.22
CA VAL A 58 -18.79 13.81 -5.99
C VAL A 58 -18.93 15.30 -5.63
N ALA A 59 -20.17 15.77 -5.49
CA ALA A 59 -20.42 17.15 -5.10
C ALA A 59 -20.16 17.35 -3.59
N PRO A 60 -19.73 18.54 -3.15
CA PRO A 60 -19.51 18.82 -1.73
C PRO A 60 -20.75 18.52 -0.87
N GLY A 61 -20.55 17.78 0.23
CA GLY A 61 -21.60 17.45 1.19
C GLY A 61 -22.43 16.19 0.85
N GLU A 62 -22.17 15.53 -0.27
CA GLU A 62 -22.71 14.19 -0.52
C GLU A 62 -22.17 13.19 0.51
N LEU A 63 -23.02 12.25 0.93
CA LEU A 63 -22.68 11.25 1.94
C LEU A 63 -22.29 9.93 1.28
N PRO A 64 -21.25 9.23 1.77
CA PRO A 64 -20.87 7.92 1.24
C PRO A 64 -22.00 6.91 1.45
N THR A 65 -22.25 6.08 0.44
CA THR A 65 -23.16 4.94 0.54
C THR A 65 -22.44 3.66 0.90
N MET A 66 -21.14 3.57 0.60
CA MET A 66 -20.30 2.37 0.76
C MET A 66 -20.79 1.16 -0.07
N LYS A 67 -21.42 1.41 -1.23
CA LYS A 67 -22.08 0.37 -2.06
C LYS A 67 -21.54 0.25 -3.50
N GLY A 68 -20.45 0.96 -3.81
CA GLY A 68 -19.88 0.96 -5.16
C GLY A 68 -18.70 0.03 -5.35
N PHE A 69 -18.24 -0.69 -4.32
CA PHE A 69 -17.06 -1.56 -4.39
C PHE A 69 -17.17 -2.62 -5.49
N LEU A 70 -18.33 -3.29 -5.60
CA LEU A 70 -18.55 -4.27 -6.67
C LEU A 70 -18.55 -3.63 -8.07
N GLN A 71 -19.12 -2.43 -8.19
CA GLN A 71 -19.18 -1.67 -9.45
C GLN A 71 -17.78 -1.32 -9.95
N ASP A 72 -16.95 -0.78 -9.07
CA ASP A 72 -15.58 -0.41 -9.40
C ASP A 72 -14.71 -1.64 -9.70
N TYR A 73 -14.83 -2.69 -8.88
CA TYR A 73 -14.02 -3.90 -9.05
C TYR A 73 -14.36 -4.70 -10.32
N VAL A 74 -15.63 -4.72 -10.75
CA VAL A 74 -16.00 -5.26 -12.08
C VAL A 74 -15.28 -4.51 -13.20
N GLY A 75 -15.08 -3.20 -13.04
CA GLY A 75 -14.24 -2.39 -13.92
C GLY A 75 -12.79 -2.86 -13.94
N ALA A 76 -12.18 -3.06 -12.76
CA ALA A 76 -10.81 -3.57 -12.63
C ALA A 76 -10.63 -4.95 -13.28
N ILE A 77 -11.55 -5.90 -13.04
CA ILE A 77 -11.52 -7.24 -13.65
C ILE A 77 -11.58 -7.16 -15.18
N ARG A 78 -12.43 -6.29 -15.73
CA ARG A 78 -12.49 -6.11 -17.19
C ARG A 78 -11.23 -5.51 -17.76
N LYS A 79 -10.69 -4.48 -17.12
CA LYS A 79 -9.43 -3.82 -17.51
C LYS A 79 -8.27 -4.82 -17.55
N SER A 80 -8.22 -5.72 -16.56
CA SER A 80 -7.22 -6.80 -16.49
C SER A 80 -7.28 -7.79 -17.65
N GLY A 81 -8.46 -7.93 -18.26
CA GLY A 81 -8.72 -8.94 -19.28
C GLY A 81 -8.71 -10.38 -18.78
N VAL A 82 -8.58 -10.64 -17.47
CA VAL A 82 -8.51 -12.02 -16.94
C VAL A 82 -9.80 -12.79 -17.19
N ALA A 83 -10.95 -12.11 -17.08
CA ALA A 83 -12.26 -12.69 -17.38
C ALA A 83 -12.57 -12.76 -18.88
N LYS A 84 -11.86 -12.00 -19.73
CA LYS A 84 -12.18 -11.79 -21.16
C LYS A 84 -13.69 -11.53 -21.34
N ASP A 85 -14.34 -12.23 -22.26
CA ASP A 85 -15.79 -12.19 -22.48
C ASP A 85 -16.55 -13.30 -21.71
N ASN A 86 -15.91 -13.97 -20.74
CA ASN A 86 -16.54 -15.06 -19.99
C ASN A 86 -17.33 -14.53 -18.78
N PRO A 87 -18.68 -14.56 -18.82
CA PRO A 87 -19.51 -14.04 -17.73
C PRO A 87 -19.42 -14.87 -16.44
N ASP A 88 -19.13 -16.16 -16.53
CA ASP A 88 -18.99 -17.02 -15.35
C ASP A 88 -17.67 -16.75 -14.63
N ALA A 89 -16.59 -16.46 -15.37
CA ALA A 89 -15.32 -16.03 -14.81
C ALA A 89 -15.46 -14.66 -14.11
N LEU A 90 -16.14 -13.71 -14.75
CA LEU A 90 -16.44 -12.41 -14.14
C LEU A 90 -17.23 -12.57 -12.85
N ARG A 91 -18.28 -13.42 -12.84
CA ARG A 91 -19.09 -13.67 -11.64
C ARG A 91 -18.29 -14.29 -10.51
N ALA A 92 -17.39 -15.23 -10.81
CA ALA A 92 -16.56 -15.88 -9.80
C ALA A 92 -15.60 -14.89 -9.13
N LEU A 93 -14.99 -14.00 -9.91
CA LEU A 93 -14.02 -13.02 -9.41
C LEU A 93 -14.68 -11.84 -8.70
N ALA A 94 -15.80 -11.33 -9.22
CA ALA A 94 -16.37 -10.07 -8.74
C ALA A 94 -16.72 -10.06 -7.25
N GLY A 95 -17.05 -11.22 -6.67
CA GLY A 95 -17.35 -11.33 -5.23
C GLY A 95 -16.15 -11.13 -4.31
N GLU A 96 -14.93 -11.31 -4.81
CA GLU A 96 -13.70 -11.31 -4.01
C GLU A 96 -13.46 -10.01 -3.23
N VAL A 97 -13.77 -8.84 -3.83
CA VAL A 97 -13.60 -7.54 -3.17
C VAL A 97 -14.51 -7.34 -1.95
N LEU A 98 -15.55 -8.17 -1.83
CA LEU A 98 -16.51 -8.17 -0.73
C LEU A 98 -16.15 -9.18 0.37
N GLU A 99 -15.08 -9.95 0.20
CA GLU A 99 -14.64 -10.94 1.17
C GLU A 99 -13.74 -10.30 2.23
N SER A 100 -13.98 -10.67 3.50
CA SER A 100 -13.13 -10.28 4.62
C SER A 100 -12.45 -11.50 5.23
N TYR A 101 -11.17 -11.36 5.55
CA TYR A 101 -10.41 -12.42 6.22
C TYR A 101 -10.87 -12.64 7.66
N THR A 102 -10.86 -13.91 8.08
CA THR A 102 -11.19 -14.32 9.46
C THR A 102 -9.96 -14.32 10.36
N PRO A 103 -10.14 -14.28 11.69
CA PRO A 103 -9.03 -14.48 12.64
C PRO A 103 -8.24 -15.77 12.43
N GLU A 104 -8.90 -16.85 11.98
CA GLU A 104 -8.24 -18.12 11.67
C GLU A 104 -7.37 -18.05 10.42
N GLN A 105 -7.70 -17.16 9.46
CA GLN A 105 -6.94 -16.95 8.23
C GLN A 105 -5.74 -16.02 8.43
N LEU A 106 -5.88 -15.01 9.30
CA LEU A 106 -4.83 -14.04 9.64
C LEU A 106 -4.52 -14.05 11.15
N PRO A 107 -3.99 -15.18 11.68
CA PRO A 107 -3.85 -15.40 13.12
C PRO A 107 -2.82 -14.49 13.81
N VAL A 108 -1.80 -13.99 13.11
CA VAL A 108 -0.74 -13.14 13.65
C VAL A 108 -1.28 -11.74 13.92
N ILE A 109 -1.84 -11.05 12.92
CA ILE A 109 -2.38 -9.70 13.14
C ILE A 109 -3.58 -9.73 14.09
N ASN A 110 -4.45 -10.75 14.01
CA ASN A 110 -5.57 -10.89 14.93
C ASN A 110 -5.10 -11.26 16.35
N GLY A 111 -4.09 -12.12 16.49
CA GLY A 111 -3.48 -12.41 17.79
C GLY A 111 -2.88 -11.16 18.43
N LEU A 112 -2.21 -10.30 17.65
CA LEU A 112 -1.75 -9.01 18.15
C LEU A 112 -2.93 -8.12 18.57
N ALA A 113 -3.98 -8.05 17.75
CA ALA A 113 -5.18 -7.26 18.04
C ALA A 113 -5.90 -7.70 19.34
N GLU A 114 -5.92 -9.00 19.65
CA GLU A 114 -6.54 -9.55 20.86
C GLU A 114 -5.75 -9.26 22.15
N HIS A 115 -4.43 -9.11 22.03
CA HIS A 115 -3.53 -8.93 23.17
C HIS A 115 -3.05 -7.48 23.36
N TYR A 116 -3.21 -6.62 22.34
CA TYR A 116 -2.75 -5.23 22.34
C TYR A 116 -3.88 -4.24 22.01
N ALA A 117 -3.55 -2.96 21.82
CA ALA A 117 -4.52 -1.93 21.51
C ALA A 117 -4.81 -1.87 20.00
N VAL A 118 -6.08 -1.67 19.65
CA VAL A 118 -6.54 -1.47 18.27
C VAL A 118 -7.21 -0.10 18.14
N CYS A 119 -6.97 0.54 17.00
CA CYS A 119 -7.71 1.73 16.54
C CYS A 119 -8.52 1.33 15.31
N ASP A 120 -9.82 1.13 15.50
CA ASP A 120 -10.80 0.76 14.45
C ASP A 120 -11.37 1.97 13.70
N MET A 121 -10.90 3.18 14.04
CA MET A 121 -11.22 4.45 13.37
C MET A 121 -9.94 5.11 12.84
N TRP A 122 -9.14 4.35 12.11
CA TRP A 122 -7.94 4.81 11.41
C TRP A 122 -8.24 4.92 9.92
N PHE A 123 -8.06 6.12 9.36
CA PHE A 123 -8.37 6.42 7.96
C PHE A 123 -7.10 6.93 7.26
N SER A 124 -6.94 6.58 5.99
CA SER A 124 -5.95 7.20 5.11
C SER A 124 -6.19 8.71 5.03
N SER A 125 -5.18 9.51 4.66
CA SER A 125 -5.32 10.98 4.56
C SER A 125 -5.91 11.43 3.22
N VAL A 126 -5.75 10.62 2.18
CA VAL A 126 -6.44 10.73 0.90
C VAL A 126 -7.13 9.40 0.65
N PRO A 127 -8.41 9.38 0.22
CA PRO A 127 -9.10 8.17 -0.20
C PRO A 127 -8.57 7.74 -1.57
N SER A 128 -7.30 7.34 -1.60
CA SER A 128 -6.58 6.91 -2.78
C SER A 128 -5.26 6.23 -2.38
N GLN A 129 -4.29 6.25 -3.29
CA GLN A 129 -3.13 5.38 -3.37
C GLN A 129 -2.05 5.61 -2.30
N THR A 130 -1.08 4.71 -2.33
CA THR A 130 0.13 4.64 -1.51
C THR A 130 0.89 5.98 -1.39
N ASN A 131 1.32 6.61 -2.49
CA ASN A 131 2.22 7.77 -2.43
C ASN A 131 1.64 8.99 -1.71
N PRO A 132 0.43 9.47 -2.02
CA PRO A 132 -0.13 10.62 -1.31
C PRO A 132 -0.28 10.34 0.18
N ASN A 133 -0.66 9.12 0.57
CA ASN A 133 -0.84 8.75 1.97
C ASN A 133 0.47 8.57 2.75
N ARG A 134 1.50 8.00 2.12
CA ARG A 134 2.86 7.99 2.68
C ARG A 134 3.41 9.41 2.83
N ALA A 135 3.15 10.29 1.86
CA ALA A 135 3.53 11.69 1.96
C ALA A 135 2.80 12.44 3.08
N PHE A 136 1.51 12.19 3.31
CA PHE A 136 0.84 12.71 4.49
C PHE A 136 1.47 12.18 5.79
N THR A 137 1.78 10.88 5.85
CA THR A 137 2.38 10.25 7.03
C THR A 137 3.73 10.87 7.38
N PHE A 138 4.59 11.08 6.38
CA PHE A 138 5.98 11.51 6.62
C PHE A 138 6.23 12.99 6.38
N CYS A 139 5.38 13.71 5.65
CA CYS A 139 5.56 15.13 5.33
C CYS A 139 4.42 16.01 5.83
N GLY A 140 3.31 15.44 6.31
CA GLY A 140 2.10 16.19 6.68
C GLY A 140 1.36 16.79 5.48
N THR A 141 1.76 16.46 4.25
CA THR A 141 1.14 16.92 3.00
C THR A 141 1.54 16.00 1.86
N SER A 142 0.65 15.84 0.88
CA SER A 142 0.94 15.18 -0.41
C SER A 142 1.33 16.17 -1.52
N LEU A 143 1.55 17.45 -1.22
CA LEU A 143 1.78 18.51 -2.22
C LEU A 143 0.69 18.57 -3.31
N GLY A 144 -0.56 18.23 -2.95
CA GLY A 144 -1.69 18.25 -3.86
C GLY A 144 -1.87 16.97 -4.69
N LEU A 145 -0.97 15.99 -4.50
CA LEU A 145 -1.08 14.65 -5.07
C LEU A 145 -2.29 13.91 -4.47
N THR A 146 -3.07 13.28 -5.34
CA THR A 146 -4.16 12.36 -5.00
C THR A 146 -3.96 11.01 -5.67
N ASP A 147 -3.34 10.93 -6.84
CA ASP A 147 -3.04 9.68 -7.54
C ASP A 147 -1.53 9.56 -7.75
N ASN A 148 -0.97 8.36 -7.68
CA ASN A 148 0.45 8.11 -7.90
C ASN A 148 0.91 8.60 -9.29
N GLY A 149 2.17 9.03 -9.40
CA GLY A 149 2.86 9.37 -10.65
C GLY A 149 2.72 10.82 -11.11
N TRP A 150 1.88 11.65 -10.48
CA TRP A 150 1.70 13.04 -10.94
C TRP A 150 2.86 13.98 -10.57
N LEU A 151 3.61 13.69 -9.50
CA LEU A 151 4.83 14.40 -9.13
C LEU A 151 6.09 13.73 -9.71
N GLU A 152 5.93 12.73 -10.57
CA GLU A 152 7.02 12.07 -11.26
C GLU A 152 7.66 13.01 -12.30
N LYS A 153 8.94 13.32 -12.11
CA LYS A 153 9.68 14.30 -12.92
C LYS A 153 10.62 13.67 -13.94
N ASP A 154 10.92 12.38 -13.79
CA ASP A 154 11.86 11.70 -14.66
C ASP A 154 11.22 11.40 -16.02
N PRO A 155 11.72 11.97 -17.13
CA PRO A 155 11.15 11.73 -18.45
C PRO A 155 11.22 10.25 -18.86
N ARG A 156 12.15 9.46 -18.28
CA ARG A 156 12.27 8.02 -18.53
C ARG A 156 11.07 7.25 -18.02
N ALA A 157 10.42 7.74 -16.97
CA ALA A 157 9.27 7.09 -16.38
C ALA A 157 8.04 7.10 -17.30
N LYS A 158 7.80 8.23 -17.98
CA LYS A 158 6.71 8.35 -18.96
C LYS A 158 6.88 7.41 -20.14
N LEU A 159 8.09 7.24 -20.65
CA LEU A 159 8.32 6.29 -21.74
C LEU A 159 8.13 4.84 -21.25
N ILE A 160 8.51 4.53 -20.02
CA ILE A 160 8.23 3.22 -19.43
C ILE A 160 6.72 3.00 -19.29
N GLU A 161 5.97 3.99 -18.82
CA GLU A 161 4.52 3.92 -18.77
C GLU A 161 3.91 3.68 -20.15
N GLU A 162 4.34 4.43 -21.17
CA GLU A 162 3.89 4.26 -22.55
C GLU A 162 4.24 2.88 -23.13
N LYS A 163 5.39 2.31 -22.76
CA LYS A 163 5.91 1.04 -23.33
C LYS A 163 5.48 -0.20 -22.57
N VAL A 164 5.35 -0.10 -21.26
CA VAL A 164 5.08 -1.22 -20.33
C VAL A 164 3.63 -1.17 -19.83
N GLY A 165 2.94 -0.04 -20.03
CA GLY A 165 1.54 0.14 -19.67
C GLY A 165 1.31 0.48 -18.20
N PHE A 166 2.37 0.74 -17.41
CA PHE A 166 2.28 1.20 -16.03
C PHE A 166 3.40 2.20 -15.70
N GLY A 167 3.06 3.29 -15.01
CA GLY A 167 4.04 4.26 -14.51
C GLY A 167 4.75 3.72 -13.27
N PRO A 168 6.07 3.91 -13.12
CA PRO A 168 6.80 3.43 -11.95
C PRO A 168 6.37 4.09 -10.64
N GLY A 169 5.58 5.18 -10.72
CA GLY A 169 5.09 5.89 -9.54
C GLY A 169 6.23 6.46 -8.71
N ASP A 170 7.31 6.91 -9.38
CA ASP A 170 8.46 7.58 -8.76
C ASP A 170 8.12 9.05 -8.47
N ASP A 171 7.03 9.30 -7.74
CA ASP A 171 6.74 10.63 -7.23
C ASP A 171 7.93 11.11 -6.39
N GLN A 172 8.28 12.39 -6.51
CA GLN A 172 9.39 12.97 -5.76
C GLN A 172 8.90 14.14 -4.91
N PHE A 173 8.72 13.87 -3.61
CA PHE A 173 8.31 14.86 -2.62
C PHE A 173 9.52 15.68 -2.17
N ASP A 174 9.69 16.83 -2.80
CA ASP A 174 10.69 17.84 -2.43
C ASP A 174 10.16 18.76 -1.33
N THR A 175 9.96 18.18 -0.14
CA THR A 175 9.48 18.89 1.04
C THR A 175 10.08 18.30 2.31
N LYS A 176 9.95 19.04 3.42
CA LYS A 176 10.45 18.60 4.72
C LYS A 176 9.70 17.37 5.21
N THR A 177 10.45 16.36 5.62
CA THR A 177 9.93 15.12 6.20
C THR A 177 9.98 15.13 7.73
N LEU A 178 9.35 14.12 8.35
CA LEU A 178 9.44 13.81 9.77
C LEU A 178 10.90 13.65 10.20
N TRP A 179 11.74 13.02 9.39
CA TRP A 179 13.15 12.81 9.68
C TRP A 179 13.94 14.11 9.67
N ASN A 180 13.62 15.03 8.75
CA ASN A 180 14.20 16.38 8.81
C ASN A 180 13.78 17.10 10.10
N ALA A 181 12.51 16.94 10.53
CA ALA A 181 12.05 17.52 11.78
C ALA A 181 12.76 16.91 13.02
N LEU A 182 13.01 15.60 13.02
CA LEU A 182 13.81 14.93 14.04
C LEU A 182 15.26 15.43 14.06
N HIS A 183 15.89 15.53 12.89
CA HIS A 183 17.26 16.04 12.73
C HIS A 183 17.39 17.47 13.25
N ASP A 184 16.50 18.37 12.81
CA ASP A 184 16.50 19.78 13.23
C ASP A 184 16.29 19.94 14.74
N ALA A 185 15.61 18.98 15.38
CA ALA A 185 15.42 18.92 16.83
C ALA A 185 16.58 18.24 17.58
N GLY A 186 17.63 17.80 16.90
CA GLY A 186 18.77 17.08 17.49
C GLY A 186 18.45 15.63 17.89
N HIS A 187 17.42 15.04 17.30
CA HIS A 187 16.98 13.67 17.56
C HIS A 187 17.33 12.75 16.41
N ASP A 188 18.63 12.59 16.17
CA ASP A 188 19.16 11.79 15.06
C ASP A 188 19.19 10.27 15.32
N ASP A 189 18.74 9.80 16.48
CA ASP A 189 18.71 8.38 16.82
C ASP A 189 17.52 7.66 16.17
N TRP A 190 17.57 7.54 14.84
CA TRP A 190 16.58 6.85 14.03
C TRP A 190 17.20 6.09 12.86
N LYS A 191 16.44 5.13 12.32
CA LYS A 191 16.83 4.33 11.16
C LYS A 191 15.60 3.84 10.38
N ILE A 192 15.75 3.70 9.08
CA ILE A 192 14.78 3.07 8.18
C ILE A 192 15.35 1.70 7.79
N PHE A 193 14.64 0.65 8.17
CA PHE A 193 14.97 -0.72 7.82
C PHE A 193 14.07 -1.18 6.69
N TRP A 194 14.66 -1.65 5.59
CA TRP A 194 13.91 -1.93 4.38
C TRP A 194 14.29 -3.27 3.76
N GLN A 195 13.36 -3.87 3.04
CA GLN A 195 13.60 -4.99 2.15
C GLN A 195 13.47 -4.52 0.71
N ALA A 196 14.37 -4.99 -0.15
CA ALA A 196 14.17 -4.83 -1.58
C ALA A 196 13.01 -5.75 -2.01
N SER A 197 12.23 -5.34 -3.01
CA SER A 197 11.36 -6.27 -3.74
C SER A 197 12.22 -7.42 -4.30
N THR A 198 11.63 -8.56 -4.67
CA THR A 198 12.39 -9.72 -5.22
C THR A 198 12.69 -9.61 -6.72
N LEU A 199 12.14 -8.59 -7.39
CA LEU A 199 12.46 -8.22 -8.78
C LEU A 199 13.98 -8.01 -9.05
N PRO A 200 14.73 -7.29 -8.20
CA PRO A 200 16.18 -7.09 -8.25
C PRO A 200 17.00 -8.36 -8.42
N GLU A 201 16.80 -9.40 -7.61
CA GLU A 201 17.63 -10.59 -7.72
C GLU A 201 17.37 -11.32 -9.03
N LYS A 202 16.10 -11.44 -9.44
CA LYS A 202 15.73 -12.21 -10.64
C LYS A 202 16.07 -11.47 -11.93
N ILE A 203 15.88 -10.15 -11.97
CA ILE A 203 16.19 -9.31 -13.15
C ILE A 203 17.69 -9.00 -13.22
N SER A 204 18.35 -8.66 -12.10
CA SER A 204 19.80 -8.47 -12.09
C SER A 204 20.54 -9.76 -12.45
N PHE A 205 20.11 -10.92 -11.96
CA PHE A 205 20.70 -12.22 -12.33
C PHE A 205 20.52 -12.58 -13.81
N ALA A 206 19.37 -12.23 -14.40
CA ALA A 206 19.12 -12.38 -15.84
C ALA A 206 19.98 -11.44 -16.69
N LEU A 207 20.16 -10.18 -16.27
CA LEU A 207 20.95 -9.16 -16.97
C LEU A 207 22.47 -9.33 -16.77
N THR A 208 22.91 -10.00 -15.70
CA THR A 208 24.34 -10.22 -15.36
C THR A 208 24.87 -11.62 -15.73
N GLY A 209 24.06 -12.46 -16.38
CA GLY A 209 24.52 -13.69 -17.03
C GLY A 209 24.60 -14.94 -16.16
N GLY A 210 23.81 -15.04 -15.09
CA GLY A 210 23.76 -16.22 -14.22
C GLY A 210 23.05 -17.40 -14.89
N LYS A 211 23.79 -18.48 -15.21
CA LYS A 211 23.23 -19.71 -15.79
C LYS A 211 22.41 -20.49 -14.76
N THR A 212 21.09 -20.40 -14.83
CA THR A 212 20.17 -21.40 -14.26
C THR A 212 19.20 -21.92 -15.32
N TRP A 213 18.68 -23.12 -15.07
CA TRP A 213 17.86 -23.98 -15.96
C TRP A 213 16.47 -23.40 -16.34
N VAL A 214 16.28 -22.09 -16.25
CA VAL A 214 15.00 -21.41 -16.52
C VAL A 214 15.09 -20.54 -17.78
N GLY A 215 15.50 -21.16 -18.90
CA GLY A 215 15.81 -20.43 -20.14
C GLY A 215 14.65 -19.66 -20.77
N HIS A 216 13.40 -20.12 -20.62
CA HIS A 216 12.25 -19.50 -21.29
C HIS A 216 11.60 -18.33 -20.54
N LEU A 217 11.78 -18.20 -19.22
CA LEU A 217 11.32 -17.02 -18.46
C LEU A 217 12.26 -15.82 -18.66
N VAL A 218 13.56 -16.09 -18.80
CA VAL A 218 14.58 -15.07 -19.03
C VAL A 218 14.41 -14.45 -20.42
N GLU A 219 14.14 -15.25 -21.46
CA GLU A 219 13.94 -14.74 -22.84
C GLU A 219 12.82 -13.69 -22.97
N SER A 220 11.76 -13.78 -22.15
CA SER A 220 10.60 -12.88 -22.24
C SER A 220 10.79 -11.57 -21.46
N ALA A 221 11.43 -11.61 -20.30
CA ALA A 221 11.83 -10.40 -19.55
C ALA A 221 12.92 -9.64 -20.30
N VAL A 222 13.86 -10.38 -20.91
CA VAL A 222 14.89 -9.82 -21.79
C VAL A 222 14.26 -9.17 -23.03
N ASN A 223 13.25 -9.80 -23.66
CA ASN A 223 12.53 -9.20 -24.80
C ASN A 223 11.83 -7.87 -24.46
N LEU A 224 11.24 -7.74 -23.26
CA LEU A 224 10.59 -6.50 -22.82
C LEU A 224 11.61 -5.37 -22.64
N THR A 225 12.80 -5.71 -22.10
CA THR A 225 13.91 -4.76 -21.97
C THR A 225 14.60 -4.47 -23.30
N GLU A 226 14.65 -5.39 -24.26
CA GLU A 226 15.28 -5.22 -25.58
C GLU A 226 14.63 -4.12 -26.43
N HIS A 227 13.37 -3.76 -26.16
CA HIS A 227 12.67 -2.67 -26.82
C HIS A 227 12.85 -1.29 -26.15
N LEU A 228 13.49 -1.25 -24.98
CA LEU A 228 13.88 -0.03 -24.28
C LEU A 228 15.32 0.33 -24.63
N ASP A 229 15.61 1.61 -24.81
CA ASP A 229 17.01 2.04 -24.96
C ASP A 229 17.81 1.80 -23.66
N ALA A 230 19.14 1.87 -23.77
CA ALA A 230 20.03 1.59 -22.65
C ALA A 230 19.80 2.51 -21.43
N ASP A 231 19.21 3.69 -21.62
CA ASP A 231 18.96 4.63 -20.53
C ASP A 231 17.72 4.26 -19.72
N HIS A 232 16.66 3.79 -20.38
CA HIS A 232 15.45 3.27 -19.73
C HIS A 232 15.70 1.92 -19.04
N GLN A 233 16.53 1.06 -19.65
CA GLN A 233 17.00 -0.16 -18.99
C GLN A 233 17.77 0.16 -17.71
N ARG A 234 18.68 1.15 -17.74
CA ARG A 234 19.40 1.61 -16.55
C ARG A 234 18.45 2.14 -15.48
N TYR A 235 17.45 2.92 -15.87
CA TYR A 235 16.46 3.42 -14.91
C TYR A 235 15.70 2.26 -14.24
N LEU A 236 15.19 1.28 -14.99
CA LEU A 236 14.55 0.09 -14.40
C LEU A 236 15.49 -0.66 -13.44
N ILE A 237 16.75 -0.84 -13.83
CA ILE A 237 17.78 -1.44 -12.96
C ILE A 237 17.98 -0.59 -11.71
N GLU A 238 17.99 0.74 -11.78
CA GLU A 238 18.07 1.61 -10.60
C GLU A 238 16.89 1.38 -9.67
N LEU A 239 15.66 1.31 -10.21
CA LEU A 239 14.44 1.08 -9.43
C LEU A 239 14.40 -0.30 -8.78
N SER A 240 15.08 -1.27 -9.37
CA SER A 240 15.13 -2.65 -8.92
C SER A 240 16.57 -3.10 -8.64
N SER A 241 17.47 -2.22 -8.21
CA SER A 241 18.89 -2.62 -8.05
C SER A 241 19.09 -3.46 -6.80
N GLY A 242 18.17 -3.35 -5.86
CA GLY A 242 18.38 -3.80 -4.50
C GLY A 242 19.31 -2.86 -3.74
N GLU A 243 19.99 -1.88 -4.34
CA GLU A 243 20.84 -0.91 -3.63
C GLU A 243 20.01 0.19 -2.96
N LEU A 244 20.61 1.01 -2.08
CA LEU A 244 19.89 2.10 -1.42
C LEU A 244 19.16 3.03 -2.40
N SER A 245 19.70 3.22 -3.60
CA SER A 245 19.04 3.97 -4.67
C SER A 245 17.70 3.38 -5.11
N SER A 246 17.45 2.09 -4.88
CA SER A 246 16.15 1.42 -5.12
C SER A 246 15.20 1.44 -3.91
N CYS A 247 15.67 1.83 -2.72
CA CYS A 247 14.80 1.93 -1.54
C CYS A 247 13.69 2.95 -1.79
N TYR A 248 12.45 2.54 -1.57
CA TYR A 248 11.29 3.33 -1.97
C TYR A 248 11.19 4.62 -1.15
N THR A 249 11.32 4.51 0.17
CA THR A 249 11.36 5.71 1.06
C THR A 249 12.51 6.66 0.69
N TYR A 250 13.69 6.14 0.34
CA TYR A 250 14.86 6.96 -0.02
C TYR A 250 14.66 7.75 -1.33
N ARG A 251 13.96 7.16 -2.29
CA ARG A 251 13.62 7.79 -3.59
C ARG A 251 12.48 8.80 -3.46
N LEU A 252 11.39 8.37 -2.83
CA LEU A 252 10.13 9.10 -2.75
C LEU A 252 10.29 10.45 -2.02
N PHE A 253 11.11 10.48 -0.96
CA PHE A 253 11.28 11.66 -0.11
C PHE A 253 12.62 12.36 -0.31
N ARG A 254 12.73 13.18 -1.37
CA ARG A 254 13.93 13.96 -1.68
C ARG A 254 14.39 14.89 -0.55
N GLY A 255 13.46 15.37 0.28
CA GLY A 255 13.78 16.16 1.46
C GLY A 255 14.73 15.48 2.46
N LEU A 256 14.74 14.14 2.52
CA LEU A 256 15.69 13.38 3.35
C LEU A 256 17.16 13.68 3.01
N HIS A 257 17.46 13.95 1.74
CA HIS A 257 18.84 14.12 1.26
C HIS A 257 19.48 15.42 1.75
N ALA A 258 18.71 16.32 2.36
CA ALA A 258 19.23 17.50 3.05
C ALA A 258 19.88 17.16 4.41
N ILE A 259 19.63 15.97 4.96
CA ILE A 259 20.23 15.52 6.24
C ILE A 259 21.65 15.02 5.95
N PRO A 260 22.69 15.52 6.66
CA PRO A 260 24.06 15.05 6.46
C PRO A 260 24.21 13.54 6.72
N GLU A 261 24.88 12.84 5.80
CA GLU A 261 25.16 11.40 5.88
C GLU A 261 23.90 10.53 6.10
N VAL A 262 22.76 10.96 5.53
CA VAL A 262 21.45 10.29 5.69
C VAL A 262 21.47 8.83 5.27
N GLU A 263 22.36 8.43 4.37
CA GLU A 263 22.52 7.06 3.90
C GLU A 263 22.86 6.09 5.05
N ARG A 264 23.56 6.57 6.09
CA ARG A 264 23.84 5.77 7.31
C ARG A 264 22.59 5.46 8.14
N ARG A 265 21.50 6.16 7.87
CA ARG A 265 20.19 5.96 8.50
C ARG A 265 19.34 4.91 7.80
N PHE A 266 19.87 4.24 6.78
CA PHE A 266 19.22 3.13 6.12
C PHE A 266 19.96 1.83 6.42
N ALA A 267 19.22 0.75 6.62
CA ALA A 267 19.76 -0.58 6.81
C ALA A 267 18.81 -1.64 6.25
N ARG A 268 19.32 -2.86 6.08
CA ARG A 268 18.49 -4.00 5.68
C ARG A 268 17.68 -4.52 6.85
N MET A 269 16.59 -5.20 6.52
CA MET A 269 15.73 -5.86 7.50
C MET A 269 16.46 -6.92 8.36
N ASP A 270 17.51 -7.55 7.84
CA ASP A 270 18.33 -8.48 8.64
C ASP A 270 19.01 -7.77 9.82
N GLU A 271 19.49 -6.55 9.61
CA GLU A 271 20.09 -5.72 10.65
C GLU A 271 19.02 -5.29 11.68
N PHE A 272 17.77 -5.03 11.25
CA PHE A 272 16.66 -4.81 12.18
C PHE A 272 16.49 -6.02 13.10
N HIS A 273 16.43 -7.22 12.53
CA HIS A 273 16.25 -8.44 13.29
C HIS A 273 17.39 -8.67 14.29
N GLU A 274 18.63 -8.41 13.91
CA GLU A 274 19.80 -8.47 14.79
C GLU A 274 19.70 -7.45 15.94
N GLN A 275 19.45 -6.18 15.61
CA GLN A 275 19.38 -5.10 16.61
C GLN A 275 18.19 -5.24 17.55
N ALA A 276 17.03 -5.69 17.05
CA ALA A 276 15.86 -5.98 17.85
C ALA A 276 16.16 -7.05 18.92
N ARG A 277 16.77 -8.17 18.50
CA ARG A 277 17.17 -9.26 19.41
C ARG A 277 18.28 -8.85 20.37
N ALA A 278 19.18 -7.95 19.96
CA ALA A 278 20.21 -7.40 20.82
C ALA A 278 19.69 -6.32 21.79
N GLY A 279 18.50 -5.75 21.54
CA GLY A 279 17.96 -4.63 22.30
C GLY A 279 18.66 -3.30 22.03
N THR A 280 19.20 -3.13 20.81
CA THR A 280 20.02 -1.98 20.40
C THR A 280 19.39 -1.19 19.25
N LEU A 281 18.08 -1.33 19.03
CA LEU A 281 17.37 -0.54 18.03
C LEU A 281 17.47 0.97 18.35
N PRO A 282 17.50 1.83 17.33
CA PRO A 282 17.35 3.28 17.48
C PRO A 282 16.03 3.65 18.15
N ARG A 283 15.97 4.84 18.76
CA ARG A 283 14.74 5.38 19.38
C ARG A 283 13.54 5.45 18.44
N PHE A 284 13.77 5.66 17.14
CA PHE A 284 12.73 5.60 16.12
C PHE A 284 13.15 4.71 14.95
N SER A 285 12.37 3.68 14.66
CA SER A 285 12.65 2.72 13.59
C SER A 285 11.44 2.63 12.67
N LEU A 286 11.62 2.92 11.38
CA LEU A 286 10.61 2.63 10.34
C LEU A 286 10.96 1.28 9.70
N LEU A 287 9.96 0.41 9.54
CA LEU A 287 10.10 -0.86 8.82
C LEU A 287 9.37 -0.76 7.48
N GLU A 288 10.09 -1.01 6.39
CA GLU A 288 9.54 -1.06 5.04
C GLU A 288 9.63 -2.51 4.53
N PRO A 289 8.48 -3.19 4.30
CA PRO A 289 8.46 -4.56 3.80
C PRO A 289 8.92 -4.62 2.33
N SER A 290 9.08 -5.84 1.82
CA SER A 290 9.15 -6.06 0.39
C SER A 290 7.75 -5.85 -0.18
N TRP A 291 7.62 -4.91 -1.10
CA TRP A 291 6.35 -4.54 -1.69
C TRP A 291 5.83 -5.60 -2.66
N THR A 292 4.53 -5.82 -2.60
CA THR A 292 3.78 -6.37 -3.72
C THR A 292 3.65 -5.25 -4.74
N VAL A 293 4.17 -5.48 -5.95
CA VAL A 293 3.96 -4.59 -7.09
C VAL A 293 2.95 -5.29 -7.99
N PRO A 294 1.65 -5.00 -7.83
CA PRO A 294 0.63 -5.64 -8.65
C PRO A 294 0.67 -5.13 -10.09
N GLN A 295 0.75 -6.05 -11.06
CA GLN A 295 -0.02 -5.88 -12.29
C GLN A 295 -1.29 -6.73 -12.17
N GLU A 296 -2.37 -6.22 -12.74
CA GLU A 296 -3.73 -6.73 -12.67
C GLU A 296 -3.80 -8.27 -12.83
N SER A 297 -4.00 -8.95 -11.69
CA SER A 297 -4.27 -10.37 -11.47
C SER A 297 -3.12 -11.38 -11.35
N THR A 298 -3.32 -12.42 -10.52
CA THR A 298 -2.41 -13.58 -10.38
C THR A 298 -2.51 -14.60 -11.52
N ASP A 299 -3.41 -14.39 -12.49
CA ASP A 299 -3.74 -15.36 -13.55
C ASP A 299 -3.66 -14.77 -14.97
N VAL A 300 -2.66 -13.91 -15.21
CA VAL A 300 -2.33 -13.39 -16.55
C VAL A 300 -1.17 -14.12 -17.20
N SER A 301 -1.08 -13.99 -18.54
CA SER A 301 -0.13 -14.70 -19.41
C SER A 301 1.32 -14.68 -18.89
N ARG A 302 2.12 -15.70 -19.25
CA ARG A 302 3.53 -15.86 -18.83
C ARG A 302 4.43 -14.62 -19.04
N LEU A 303 4.06 -13.71 -19.94
CA LEU A 303 4.78 -12.45 -20.16
C LEU A 303 4.40 -11.37 -19.14
N GLN A 304 3.15 -11.32 -18.69
CA GLN A 304 2.63 -10.33 -17.74
C GLN A 304 2.90 -10.72 -16.28
N SER A 305 2.98 -12.03 -15.98
CA SER A 305 3.38 -12.53 -14.65
C SER A 305 4.84 -12.20 -14.26
N LEU A 306 5.66 -11.70 -15.20
CA LEU A 306 7.04 -11.27 -14.95
C LEU A 306 7.12 -9.90 -14.27
N ALA A 307 6.05 -9.08 -14.35
CA ALA A 307 5.99 -7.75 -13.76
C ALA A 307 5.38 -7.73 -12.35
N THR A 308 4.58 -8.73 -11.98
CA THR A 308 4.02 -8.86 -10.63
C THR A 308 5.10 -9.35 -9.65
N ALA A 309 5.62 -8.46 -8.82
CA ALA A 309 6.40 -8.85 -7.65
C ALA A 309 5.43 -9.16 -6.51
N LEU A 310 5.45 -10.39 -6.00
CA LEU A 310 4.77 -10.71 -4.75
C LEU A 310 5.67 -10.30 -3.59
N GLY A 311 5.15 -9.40 -2.75
CA GLY A 311 5.81 -8.92 -1.56
C GLY A 311 5.50 -9.76 -0.33
N ASN A 312 5.85 -9.21 0.82
CA ASN A 312 5.45 -9.68 2.14
C ASN A 312 4.71 -8.58 2.91
N ASP A 313 4.00 -7.72 2.18
CA ASP A 313 3.01 -6.80 2.69
C ASP A 313 1.61 -7.44 2.68
N TYR A 314 0.58 -6.63 2.95
CA TYR A 314 -0.83 -7.04 2.94
C TYR A 314 -1.57 -6.55 1.67
N HIS A 315 -0.83 -6.14 0.63
CA HIS A 315 -1.43 -5.55 -0.56
C HIS A 315 -1.93 -6.63 -1.52
N PRO A 316 -3.17 -6.58 -2.04
CA PRO A 316 -3.65 -7.49 -3.06
C PRO A 316 -2.92 -7.29 -4.41
N PRO A 317 -2.75 -8.32 -5.25
CA PRO A 317 -3.17 -9.69 -5.06
C PRO A 317 -2.08 -10.52 -4.35
N GLY A 318 -1.30 -9.88 -3.48
CA GLY A 318 -0.28 -10.51 -2.64
C GLY A 318 -0.86 -11.61 -1.77
N ASN A 319 -0.02 -12.57 -1.38
CA ASN A 319 -0.44 -13.65 -0.49
C ASN A 319 -0.24 -13.23 0.97
N LEU A 320 -1.34 -13.06 1.70
CA LEU A 320 -1.31 -12.59 3.09
C LEU A 320 -0.57 -13.53 4.05
N SER A 321 -0.32 -14.80 3.69
CA SER A 321 0.57 -15.65 4.49
C SER A 321 2.00 -15.11 4.56
N ALA A 322 2.48 -14.43 3.50
CA ALA A 322 3.78 -13.77 3.50
C ALA A 322 3.78 -12.54 4.43
N GLY A 323 2.71 -11.74 4.39
CA GLY A 323 2.49 -10.60 5.31
C GLY A 323 2.42 -11.02 6.77
N GLU A 324 1.69 -12.11 7.07
CA GLU A 324 1.60 -12.70 8.40
C GLU A 324 2.97 -13.23 8.89
N ALA A 325 3.71 -13.92 8.03
CA ALA A 325 5.06 -14.40 8.35
C ALA A 325 6.04 -13.25 8.63
N PHE A 326 5.96 -12.16 7.86
CA PHE A 326 6.77 -10.96 8.09
C PHE A 326 6.42 -10.28 9.40
N LEU A 327 5.14 -10.04 9.67
CA LEU A 327 4.70 -9.44 10.94
C LEU A 327 5.10 -10.32 12.14
N GLN A 328 4.99 -11.64 12.00
CA GLN A 328 5.41 -12.59 13.02
C GLN A 328 6.91 -12.48 13.29
N SER A 329 7.75 -12.43 12.25
CA SER A 329 9.21 -12.35 12.40
C SER A 329 9.64 -11.04 13.08
N VAL A 330 8.97 -9.93 12.75
CA VAL A 330 9.15 -8.63 13.41
C VAL A 330 8.81 -8.72 14.89
N TYR A 331 7.61 -9.19 15.22
CA TYR A 331 7.17 -9.31 16.61
C TYR A 331 8.08 -10.23 17.42
N MET A 332 8.42 -11.42 16.90
CA MET A 332 9.31 -12.38 17.56
C MET A 332 10.71 -11.80 17.81
N SER A 333 11.23 -10.99 16.90
CA SER A 333 12.53 -10.34 17.07
C SER A 333 12.51 -9.28 18.17
N LEU A 334 11.43 -8.52 18.26
CA LEU A 334 11.26 -7.48 19.29
C LEU A 334 11.12 -8.07 20.70
N ILE A 335 10.36 -9.16 20.85
CA ILE A 335 10.15 -9.78 22.17
C ILE A 335 11.33 -10.63 22.67
N ALA A 336 12.28 -10.95 21.79
CA ALA A 336 13.45 -11.76 22.13
C ALA A 336 14.34 -11.11 23.21
N ASN A 337 14.36 -9.78 23.26
CA ASN A 337 15.00 -9.03 24.33
C ASN A 337 13.95 -8.36 25.23
N ARG A 338 13.64 -8.99 26.35
CA ARG A 338 12.63 -8.50 27.29
C ARG A 338 12.89 -7.08 27.81
N ALA A 339 14.14 -6.74 28.12
CA ALA A 339 14.48 -5.45 28.70
C ALA A 339 14.30 -4.29 27.70
N ALA A 340 14.50 -4.56 26.41
CA ALA A 340 14.18 -3.62 25.34
C ALA A 340 12.68 -3.59 25.06
N TRP A 341 12.03 -4.76 24.95
CA TRP A 341 10.59 -4.87 24.66
C TRP A 341 9.71 -4.09 25.65
N GLU A 342 10.04 -4.13 26.95
CA GLU A 342 9.32 -3.38 27.99
C GLU A 342 9.35 -1.85 27.79
N LYS A 343 10.17 -1.35 26.84
CA LYS A 343 10.33 0.07 26.49
C LYS A 343 10.00 0.35 25.02
N THR A 344 9.51 -0.63 24.28
CA THR A 344 9.23 -0.52 22.84
C THR A 344 7.72 -0.36 22.60
N LEU A 345 7.36 0.54 21.69
CA LEU A 345 6.03 0.61 21.10
C LEU A 345 6.10 0.17 19.64
N LEU A 346 5.47 -0.97 19.32
CA LEU A 346 5.25 -1.38 17.94
C LEU A 346 3.93 -0.76 17.44
N ILE A 347 3.99 -0.05 16.31
CA ILE A 347 2.81 0.46 15.60
C ILE A 347 2.74 -0.28 14.27
N VAL A 348 1.64 -0.98 14.02
CA VAL A 348 1.32 -1.59 12.72
C VAL A 348 0.21 -0.75 12.10
N THR A 349 0.42 -0.29 10.87
CA THR A 349 -0.52 0.57 10.14
C THR A 349 -0.42 0.28 8.65
N PHE A 350 -1.43 0.71 7.92
CA PHE A 350 -1.54 0.61 6.47
C PHE A 350 -1.61 2.03 5.91
N ASP A 351 -0.99 2.26 4.76
CA ASP A 351 -1.01 3.53 4.04
C ASP A 351 -2.37 3.80 3.38
N GLU A 352 -3.03 2.76 2.87
CA GLU A 352 -4.31 2.87 2.20
C GLU A 352 -5.27 1.68 2.42
N GLY A 353 -6.47 1.76 1.81
CA GLY A 353 -7.52 0.74 1.89
C GLY A 353 -7.52 -0.27 0.73
N VAL A 354 -6.59 -0.14 -0.24
CA VAL A 354 -6.35 -1.07 -1.36
C VAL A 354 -7.61 -1.44 -2.17
N GLY A 355 -8.61 -0.54 -2.20
CA GLY A 355 -9.90 -0.72 -2.86
C GLY A 355 -10.78 -1.88 -2.36
N SER A 356 -10.45 -2.46 -1.20
CA SER A 356 -11.26 -3.53 -0.58
C SER A 356 -12.44 -2.97 0.21
N PHE A 357 -13.51 -3.77 0.37
CA PHE A 357 -14.73 -3.32 1.05
C PHE A 357 -14.49 -2.85 2.49
N ASP A 358 -15.00 -1.67 2.80
CA ASP A 358 -15.23 -1.19 4.17
C ASP A 358 -16.68 -0.68 4.29
N HIS A 359 -17.26 -0.83 5.48
CA HIS A 359 -18.63 -0.44 5.77
C HIS A 359 -18.73 0.96 6.40
N VAL A 360 -17.62 1.50 6.93
CA VAL A 360 -17.55 2.74 7.67
C VAL A 360 -17.34 3.91 6.71
N PRO A 361 -18.30 4.84 6.60
CA PRO A 361 -18.08 6.08 5.86
C PRO A 361 -16.93 6.86 6.49
N PRO A 362 -15.90 7.25 5.72
CA PRO A 362 -14.80 8.02 6.28
C PRO A 362 -15.27 9.42 6.68
N PRO A 363 -14.74 10.01 7.77
CA PRO A 363 -15.16 11.33 8.23
C PRO A 363 -14.73 12.43 7.25
N ALA A 364 -15.45 13.55 7.25
CA ALA A 364 -14.96 14.77 6.60
C ALA A 364 -13.69 15.26 7.31
N ALA A 365 -12.83 15.96 6.58
CA ALA A 365 -11.54 16.31 7.14
C ALA A 365 -11.03 17.65 6.65
N VAL A 366 -9.91 18.05 7.25
CA VAL A 366 -9.45 19.43 7.29
C VAL A 366 -8.20 19.54 6.42
N PRO A 367 -8.21 20.41 5.39
CA PRO A 367 -7.03 20.64 4.58
C PRO A 367 -5.82 21.06 5.45
N PRO A 368 -4.60 20.56 5.19
CA PRO A 368 -3.44 20.86 6.03
C PRO A 368 -3.03 22.35 6.00
N TRP A 369 -3.45 23.10 4.98
CA TRP A 369 -3.29 24.56 4.87
C TRP A 369 -4.47 25.36 5.45
N GLY A 370 -5.41 24.71 6.14
CA GLY A 370 -6.58 25.34 6.74
C GLY A 370 -7.44 26.08 5.72
N SER A 371 -7.79 27.34 6.00
CA SER A 371 -8.56 28.20 5.09
C SER A 371 -7.73 28.89 4.00
N GLY A 372 -6.41 28.64 3.97
CA GLY A 372 -5.51 29.21 2.98
C GLY A 372 -5.65 28.57 1.60
N ARG A 373 -4.78 28.98 0.66
CA ARG A 373 -4.55 28.26 -0.60
C ARG A 373 -3.13 27.69 -0.57
N PRO A 374 -2.92 26.45 -1.01
CA PRO A 374 -1.58 25.91 -1.12
C PRO A 374 -0.78 26.66 -2.21
N GLY A 375 0.55 26.69 -2.05
CA GLY A 375 1.47 27.24 -3.05
C GLY A 375 1.79 26.30 -4.21
N PHE A 376 1.06 25.19 -4.31
CA PHE A 376 1.19 24.15 -5.33
C PHE A 376 -0.18 23.87 -5.97
N GLU A 377 -0.15 23.29 -7.17
CA GLU A 377 -1.36 22.83 -7.84
C GLU A 377 -1.95 21.61 -7.11
N THR A 378 -3.27 21.44 -7.17
CA THR A 378 -3.94 20.30 -6.55
C THR A 378 -4.69 19.50 -7.60
N GLN A 379 -4.60 18.17 -7.53
CA GLN A 379 -5.44 17.29 -8.32
C GLN A 379 -6.90 17.31 -7.83
N HIS A 380 -7.83 16.99 -8.73
CA HIS A 380 -9.29 16.84 -8.48
C HIS A 380 -9.97 17.97 -7.69
N GLY A 381 -9.42 19.19 -7.71
CA GLY A 381 -9.99 20.35 -7.02
C GLY A 381 -9.85 20.33 -5.50
N PHE A 382 -8.92 19.53 -4.96
CA PHE A 382 -8.64 19.37 -3.52
C PHE A 382 -8.26 20.69 -2.81
N ALA A 383 -7.96 21.78 -3.54
CA ALA A 383 -7.60 23.10 -3.00
C ALA A 383 -8.74 23.98 -2.46
N ARG A 384 -10.04 23.70 -2.70
CA ARG A 384 -11.08 24.73 -2.48
C ARG A 384 -11.63 24.71 -1.04
N PRO A 385 -11.41 25.78 -0.24
CA PRO A 385 -12.04 25.92 1.07
C PRO A 385 -13.50 26.35 0.89
N SER A 386 -14.38 25.44 0.48
CA SER A 386 -15.77 25.56 0.91
C SER A 386 -15.84 24.89 2.29
N ARG A 387 -16.71 25.34 3.18
CA ARG A 387 -16.79 24.87 4.59
C ARG A 387 -17.21 23.37 4.73
N SER A 388 -17.04 22.58 3.68
CA SER A 388 -17.52 21.22 3.49
C SER A 388 -16.67 20.42 2.50
N SER A 389 -15.39 20.76 2.31
CA SER A 389 -14.51 20.20 1.27
C SER A 389 -13.48 19.20 1.82
N TRP A 390 -13.72 17.93 1.50
CA TRP A 390 -12.82 16.81 1.16
C TRP A 390 -11.33 16.85 1.57
N GLY A 391 -10.87 15.75 2.19
CA GLY A 391 -9.45 15.43 2.41
C GLY A 391 -9.13 15.03 3.85
N LEU A 392 -8.98 13.72 4.09
CA LEU A 392 -9.02 12.96 5.36
C LEU A 392 -7.94 13.35 6.39
N THR A 393 -8.29 13.34 7.69
CA THR A 393 -7.35 13.30 8.81
C THR A 393 -8.02 12.76 10.07
N THR A 394 -7.22 12.02 10.82
CA THR A 394 -7.56 11.09 11.89
C THR A 394 -8.36 11.67 13.05
N ALA A 395 -9.53 11.09 13.35
CA ALA A 395 -10.19 11.21 14.65
C ALA A 395 -10.06 9.89 15.41
N ARG A 396 -9.21 9.89 16.45
CA ARG A 396 -8.83 8.72 17.24
C ARG A 396 -9.91 8.34 18.25
N ARG A 397 -10.37 7.10 18.20
CA ARG A 397 -10.94 6.42 19.37
C ARG A 397 -10.27 5.06 19.53
N CYS A 398 -9.15 5.01 20.26
CA CYS A 398 -8.59 3.73 20.68
C CYS A 398 -9.53 3.10 21.70
N THR A 399 -10.19 2.00 21.37
CA THR A 399 -10.90 1.19 22.36
C THR A 399 -9.96 0.16 22.94
N ARG A 400 -9.64 0.27 24.24
CA ARG A 400 -8.98 -0.81 24.95
C ARG A 400 -10.04 -1.88 25.25
N ARG A 401 -9.97 -3.06 24.62
CA ARG A 401 -10.67 -4.23 25.16
C ARG A 401 -10.08 -4.51 26.53
N ARG A 402 -10.83 -4.20 27.59
CA ARG A 402 -10.49 -4.64 28.94
C ARG A 402 -10.66 -6.16 28.97
N THR A 403 -9.57 -6.89 28.87
CA THR A 403 -9.50 -8.23 29.43
C THR A 403 -9.50 -8.07 30.95
N SER A 404 -10.57 -8.52 31.59
CA SER A 404 -10.73 -8.59 33.05
C SER A 404 -9.95 -9.75 33.63
#